data_AF-A0A8T3V8X8-F1
#
_entry.id   AF-A0A8T3V8X8-F1
#
_cell.length_a   1.000
_cell.length_b   1.000
_cell.length_c   1.000
_cell.angle_alpha   90.00
_cell.angle_beta   90.00
_cell.angle_gamma   90.00
#
_symmetry.space_group_name_H-M   'P 1'
#
loop_
_entity.id
_entity.type
_entity.pdbx_description
1 polymer ?
#
loop_
_entity_poly.entity_id
_entity_poly.type
_entity_poly.pdbx_seq_one_letter_code
_entity_poly.pdbx_strand_id
1 'polypeptide(L)'
;MNSKFRLAKTISAFTNPPIICIPLFLIICLTLSWSNLWEFPTLELISIVFASILPMVIILYWAKRTGNDNDISNRKDRKIPLIIGTVSYFIGFMISRFLGLNDFLTFLLLCYCINTFIVMLITTQWKISVHTTGLSGPVCALIILLGPVGAIFGLIYPLLIWSRVTLKKHTMAQAITGGVFGFIMTAVEMFLFIFIFNLDVGNIYPFFHVLGFILAIVFTPVVLGIFTYINNNNSLIFYLVEIIGLCFFLAVTSIDVVIIYVLTSIASILISYYAGLKFRWYNIIF
;
A
#
# COMPACT_ATOMS: atom_id res chain seq x y z
N MET A 1 19.89 -19.54 -10.75
CA MET A 1 19.18 -18.30 -10.37
C MET A 1 19.12 -18.26 -8.84
N ASN A 2 19.72 -17.25 -8.22
CA ASN A 2 19.89 -17.15 -6.76
C ASN A 2 18.54 -17.32 -6.03
N SER A 3 18.47 -18.12 -4.96
CA SER A 3 17.22 -18.44 -4.24
C SER A 3 16.47 -17.19 -3.78
N LYS A 4 17.21 -16.16 -3.35
CA LYS A 4 16.70 -14.84 -2.98
C LYS A 4 15.96 -14.14 -4.12
N PHE A 5 16.50 -14.21 -5.34
CA PHE A 5 15.88 -13.58 -6.51
C PHE A 5 14.59 -14.31 -6.91
N ARG A 6 14.55 -15.64 -6.76
CA ARG A 6 13.31 -16.41 -6.95
C ARG A 6 12.24 -16.01 -5.94
N LEU A 7 12.60 -15.93 -4.64
CA LEU A 7 11.68 -15.51 -3.60
C LEU A 7 11.17 -14.07 -3.84
N ALA A 8 12.06 -13.13 -4.17
CA ALA A 8 11.68 -11.76 -4.49
C ALA A 8 10.69 -11.71 -5.67
N LYS A 9 10.90 -12.52 -6.71
CA LYS A 9 9.97 -12.65 -7.85
C LYS A 9 8.61 -13.20 -7.43
N THR A 10 8.58 -14.22 -6.57
CA THR A 10 7.35 -14.78 -6.02
C THR A 10 6.59 -13.73 -5.20
N ILE A 11 7.25 -13.06 -4.26
CA ILE A 11 6.64 -11.96 -3.48
C ILE A 11 6.11 -10.89 -4.43
N SER A 12 6.89 -10.44 -5.42
CA SER A 12 6.44 -9.43 -6.37
C SER A 12 5.21 -9.84 -7.17
N ALA A 13 5.08 -11.13 -7.49
CA ALA A 13 3.92 -11.63 -8.23
C ALA A 13 2.67 -11.60 -7.35
N PHE A 14 2.76 -12.08 -6.11
CA PHE A 14 1.64 -12.07 -5.16
C PHE A 14 1.25 -10.67 -4.70
N THR A 15 2.23 -9.79 -4.51
CA THR A 15 2.04 -8.40 -4.04
C THR A 15 1.82 -7.40 -5.17
N ASN A 16 1.69 -7.86 -6.41
CA ASN A 16 1.27 -7.01 -7.51
C ASN A 16 -0.14 -6.46 -7.20
N PRO A 17 -0.39 -5.13 -7.23
CA PRO A 17 -1.64 -4.55 -6.75
C PRO A 17 -2.91 -5.27 -7.21
N PRO A 18 -3.09 -5.61 -8.51
CA PRO A 18 -4.31 -6.28 -8.94
C PRO A 18 -4.52 -7.66 -8.30
N ILE A 19 -3.44 -8.37 -7.94
CA ILE A 19 -3.53 -9.71 -7.34
C ILE A 19 -3.76 -9.60 -5.83
N ILE A 20 -2.98 -8.77 -5.13
CA ILE A 20 -3.12 -8.63 -3.67
C ILE A 20 -4.41 -7.90 -3.29
N CYS A 21 -4.96 -7.06 -4.17
CA CYS A 21 -6.25 -6.42 -3.94
C CYS A 21 -7.39 -7.44 -3.83
N ILE A 22 -7.34 -8.60 -4.51
CA ILE A 22 -8.43 -9.60 -4.45
C ILE A 22 -8.70 -10.03 -3.01
N PRO A 23 -7.74 -10.63 -2.26
CA PRO A 23 -8.01 -11.05 -0.88
C PRO A 23 -8.26 -9.87 0.07
N LEU A 24 -7.68 -8.69 -0.17
CA LEU A 24 -7.88 -7.53 0.72
C LEU A 24 -9.28 -6.93 0.53
N PHE A 25 -9.75 -6.76 -0.71
CA PHE A 25 -11.10 -6.32 -0.99
C PHE A 25 -12.14 -7.36 -0.58
N LEU A 26 -11.85 -8.65 -0.71
CA LEU A 26 -12.71 -9.70 -0.16
C LEU A 26 -12.99 -9.47 1.33
N ILE A 27 -11.95 -9.21 2.13
CA ILE A 27 -12.09 -8.93 3.57
C ILE A 27 -12.87 -7.63 3.80
N ILE A 28 -12.58 -6.57 3.02
CA ILE A 28 -13.31 -5.29 3.11
C ILE A 28 -14.80 -5.53 2.82
N CYS A 29 -15.14 -6.16 1.70
CA CYS A 29 -16.50 -6.44 1.28
C CYS A 29 -17.24 -7.29 2.30
N LEU A 30 -16.62 -8.37 2.82
CA LEU A 30 -17.20 -9.19 3.89
C LEU A 30 -17.48 -8.39 5.16
N THR A 31 -16.57 -7.48 5.53
CA THR A 31 -16.73 -6.60 6.70
C THR A 31 -17.91 -5.65 6.50
N LEU A 32 -18.01 -5.04 5.32
CA LEU A 32 -19.08 -4.09 4.99
C LEU A 32 -20.44 -4.76 4.85
N SER A 33 -20.50 -5.99 4.37
CA SER A 33 -21.74 -6.75 4.16
C SER A 33 -22.13 -7.63 5.34
N TRP A 34 -21.51 -7.46 6.53
CA TRP A 34 -21.72 -8.38 7.65
C TRP A 34 -23.18 -8.43 8.11
N SER A 35 -23.87 -7.30 8.09
CA SER A 35 -25.29 -7.18 8.44
C SER A 35 -26.24 -7.65 7.32
N ASN A 36 -25.79 -7.61 6.07
CA ASN A 36 -26.58 -8.00 4.89
C ASN A 36 -25.70 -8.71 3.85
N LEU A 37 -25.54 -10.03 4.00
CA LEU A 37 -24.70 -10.84 3.12
C LEU A 37 -25.19 -10.87 1.66
N TRP A 38 -26.41 -10.43 1.36
CA TRP A 38 -26.90 -10.34 -0.01
C TRP A 38 -26.23 -9.22 -0.82
N GLU A 39 -25.67 -8.20 -0.16
CA GLU A 39 -24.91 -7.13 -0.81
C GLU A 39 -23.49 -7.58 -1.20
N PHE A 40 -22.96 -8.60 -0.50
CA PHE A 40 -21.59 -9.07 -0.67
C PHE A 40 -21.22 -9.40 -2.12
N PRO A 41 -22.01 -10.20 -2.89
CA PRO A 41 -21.61 -10.57 -4.24
C PRO A 41 -21.49 -9.37 -5.18
N THR A 42 -22.34 -8.35 -5.01
CA THR A 42 -22.31 -7.15 -5.86
C THR A 42 -21.13 -6.24 -5.47
N LEU A 43 -20.89 -6.04 -4.17
CA LEU A 43 -19.73 -5.30 -3.68
C LEU A 43 -18.42 -5.93 -4.18
N GLU A 44 -18.31 -7.25 -4.03
CA GLU A 44 -17.12 -7.99 -4.41
C GLU A 44 -16.93 -8.08 -5.92
N LEU A 45 -18.01 -8.22 -6.70
CA LEU A 45 -17.92 -8.18 -8.16
C LEU A 45 -17.38 -6.83 -8.63
N ILE A 46 -17.90 -5.74 -8.09
CA ILE A 46 -17.47 -4.38 -8.46
C ILE A 46 -16.02 -4.14 -8.02
N SER A 47 -15.65 -4.53 -6.79
CA SER A 47 -14.28 -4.38 -6.30
C SER A 47 -13.29 -5.17 -7.18
N ILE A 48 -13.55 -6.44 -7.45
CA ILE A 48 -12.69 -7.30 -8.27
C ILE A 48 -12.57 -6.77 -9.68
N VAL A 49 -13.68 -6.37 -10.31
CA VAL A 49 -13.65 -5.89 -11.70
C VAL A 49 -12.81 -4.63 -11.81
N PHE A 50 -13.06 -3.61 -10.98
CA PHE A 50 -12.44 -2.29 -11.13
C PHE A 50 -11.10 -2.14 -10.41
N ALA A 51 -10.84 -2.87 -9.33
CA ALA A 51 -9.56 -2.82 -8.60
C ALA A 51 -8.55 -3.89 -9.01
N SER A 52 -9.00 -4.99 -9.64
CA SER A 52 -8.15 -6.13 -9.98
C SER A 52 -8.18 -6.47 -11.46
N ILE A 53 -9.27 -7.02 -11.98
CA ILE A 53 -9.32 -7.61 -13.33
C ILE A 53 -9.02 -6.55 -14.39
N LEU A 54 -9.75 -5.44 -14.39
CA LEU A 54 -9.63 -4.44 -15.45
C LEU A 54 -8.23 -3.79 -15.45
N PRO A 55 -7.69 -3.30 -14.31
CA PRO A 55 -6.30 -2.83 -14.24
C PRO A 55 -5.27 -3.87 -14.71
N MET A 56 -5.43 -5.14 -14.33
CA MET A 56 -4.51 -6.21 -14.73
C MET A 56 -4.53 -6.44 -16.24
N VAL A 57 -5.72 -6.54 -16.83
CA VAL A 57 -5.89 -6.72 -18.29
C VAL A 57 -5.27 -5.56 -19.04
N ILE A 58 -5.50 -4.32 -18.59
CA ILE A 58 -4.91 -3.11 -19.19
C ILE A 58 -3.38 -3.17 -19.16
N ILE A 59 -2.80 -3.48 -18.00
CA ILE A 59 -1.34 -3.53 -17.83
C ILE A 59 -0.73 -4.62 -18.71
N LEU A 60 -1.30 -5.83 -18.72
CA LEU A 60 -0.79 -6.95 -19.53
C LEU A 60 -0.92 -6.68 -21.02
N TYR A 61 -2.07 -6.16 -21.46
CA TYR A 61 -2.30 -5.78 -22.86
C TYR A 61 -1.30 -4.72 -23.30
N TRP A 62 -1.13 -3.66 -22.51
CA TRP A 62 -0.24 -2.56 -22.85
C TRP A 62 1.24 -2.97 -22.82
N ALA A 63 1.65 -3.77 -21.83
CA ALA A 63 2.99 -4.33 -21.75
C ALA A 63 3.31 -5.14 -23.02
N LYS A 64 2.40 -6.04 -23.43
CA LYS A 64 2.53 -6.83 -24.65
C LYS A 64 2.60 -5.94 -25.91
N ARG A 65 1.75 -4.92 -26.00
CA ARG A 65 1.70 -3.99 -27.15
C ARG A 65 2.99 -3.18 -27.30
N THR A 66 3.63 -2.81 -26.19
CA THR A 66 4.82 -1.94 -26.18
C THR A 66 6.13 -2.69 -26.03
N GLY A 67 6.10 -4.03 -25.95
CA GLY A 67 7.29 -4.84 -25.69
C GLY A 67 7.89 -4.65 -24.29
N ASN A 68 7.11 -4.09 -23.37
CA ASN A 68 7.52 -3.88 -21.97
C ASN A 68 7.34 -5.15 -21.14
N ASP A 69 7.99 -5.16 -19.98
CA ASP A 69 7.69 -6.12 -18.94
C ASP A 69 6.31 -5.86 -18.31
N ASN A 70 5.76 -6.86 -17.62
CA ASN A 70 4.44 -6.77 -16.96
C ASN A 70 4.34 -5.68 -15.87
N ASP A 71 5.45 -5.03 -15.53
CA ASP A 71 5.53 -3.91 -14.57
C ASP A 71 5.64 -2.54 -15.25
N ILE A 72 5.69 -2.52 -16.59
CA ILE A 72 5.90 -1.35 -17.46
C ILE A 72 7.02 -0.47 -16.88
N SER A 73 8.23 -1.02 -16.84
CA SER A 73 9.36 -0.39 -16.15
C SER A 73 9.74 0.97 -16.72
N ASN A 74 9.51 1.19 -18.02
CA ASN A 74 9.72 2.48 -18.68
C ASN A 74 8.62 3.47 -18.30
N ARG A 75 9.04 4.56 -17.64
CA ARG A 75 8.16 5.64 -17.19
C ARG A 75 7.31 6.23 -18.32
N LYS A 76 7.90 6.39 -19.52
CA LYS A 76 7.21 7.01 -20.67
C LYS A 76 5.99 6.22 -21.12
N ASP A 77 6.01 4.90 -20.91
CA ASP A 77 4.96 3.99 -21.36
C ASP A 77 3.87 3.79 -20.29
N ARG A 78 4.02 4.38 -19.09
CA ARG A 78 3.05 4.26 -17.98
C ARG A 78 1.85 5.18 -18.09
N LYS A 79 1.98 6.29 -18.84
CA LYS A 79 0.95 7.34 -18.85
C LYS A 79 -0.41 6.80 -19.31
N ILE A 80 -0.44 6.05 -20.41
CA ILE A 80 -1.70 5.52 -20.96
C ILE A 80 -2.34 4.49 -20.03
N PRO A 81 -1.62 3.45 -19.53
CA PRO A 81 -2.16 2.55 -18.51
C PRO A 81 -2.73 3.26 -17.28
N LEU A 82 -2.06 4.30 -16.79
CA LEU A 82 -2.54 5.05 -15.63
C LEU A 82 -3.78 5.88 -15.96
N ILE A 83 -3.89 6.48 -17.16
CA ILE A 83 -5.12 7.17 -17.60
C ILE A 83 -6.29 6.18 -17.64
N ILE A 84 -6.11 5.02 -18.28
CA ILE A 84 -7.17 4.02 -18.39
C ILE A 84 -7.52 3.49 -16.99
N GLY A 85 -6.54 3.28 -16.12
CA GLY A 85 -6.76 2.91 -14.72
C GLY A 85 -7.59 3.94 -13.95
N THR A 86 -7.23 5.23 -14.03
CA THR A 86 -8.01 6.33 -13.43
C THR A 86 -9.46 6.33 -13.93
N VAL A 87 -9.67 6.23 -15.24
CA VAL A 87 -11.02 6.19 -15.83
C VAL A 87 -11.78 4.95 -15.37
N SER A 88 -11.13 3.80 -15.30
CA SER A 88 -11.70 2.55 -14.77
C SER A 88 -12.21 2.73 -13.34
N TYR A 89 -11.39 3.27 -12.44
CA TYR A 89 -11.80 3.54 -11.06
C TYR A 89 -12.97 4.53 -10.97
N PHE A 90 -12.97 5.57 -11.82
CA PHE A 90 -14.07 6.52 -11.87
C PHE A 90 -15.38 5.89 -12.34
N ILE A 91 -15.34 5.03 -13.37
CA ILE A 91 -16.51 4.27 -13.83
C ILE A 91 -17.01 3.33 -12.71
N GLY A 92 -16.10 2.64 -12.02
CA GLY A 92 -16.45 1.81 -10.87
C GLY A 92 -17.17 2.61 -9.78
N PHE A 93 -16.64 3.79 -9.41
CA PHE A 93 -17.29 4.72 -8.49
C PHE A 93 -18.69 5.15 -8.96
N MET A 94 -18.84 5.55 -10.22
CA MET A 94 -20.14 5.94 -10.79
C MET A 94 -21.17 4.81 -10.76
N ILE A 95 -20.75 3.59 -11.13
CA ILE A 95 -21.62 2.41 -11.08
C ILE A 95 -22.01 2.09 -9.64
N SER A 96 -21.06 2.10 -8.70
CA SER A 96 -21.37 1.88 -7.27
C SER A 96 -22.36 2.91 -6.73
N ARG A 97 -22.19 4.20 -7.07
CA ARG A 97 -23.14 5.25 -6.69
C ARG A 97 -24.51 5.05 -7.31
N PHE A 98 -24.58 4.68 -8.59
CA PHE A 98 -25.84 4.43 -9.29
C PHE A 98 -26.60 3.22 -8.71
N LEU A 99 -25.88 2.17 -8.34
CA LEU A 99 -26.43 0.97 -7.73
C LEU A 99 -26.74 1.13 -6.23
N GLY A 100 -26.40 2.26 -5.62
CA GLY A 100 -26.60 2.51 -4.19
C GLY A 100 -25.80 1.55 -3.30
N LEU A 101 -24.59 1.17 -3.72
CA LEU A 101 -23.73 0.29 -2.93
C LEU A 101 -23.18 1.00 -1.70
N ASN A 102 -22.62 0.22 -0.77
CA ASN A 102 -22.01 0.72 0.46
C ASN A 102 -21.06 1.91 0.18
N ASP A 103 -21.29 3.02 0.88
CA ASP A 103 -20.59 4.28 0.65
C ASP A 103 -19.08 4.15 0.91
N PHE A 104 -18.67 3.34 1.89
CA PHE A 104 -17.26 3.15 2.19
C PHE A 104 -16.50 2.56 0.99
N LEU A 105 -16.99 1.47 0.40
CA LEU A 105 -16.37 0.87 -0.80
C LEU A 105 -16.43 1.83 -1.99
N THR A 106 -17.56 2.53 -2.15
CA THR A 106 -17.79 3.45 -3.24
C THR A 106 -16.77 4.59 -3.24
N PHE A 107 -16.60 5.26 -2.09
CA PHE A 107 -15.62 6.34 -1.95
C PHE A 107 -14.17 5.83 -1.90
N LEU A 108 -13.94 4.57 -1.51
CA LEU A 108 -12.62 3.94 -1.66
C LEU A 108 -12.23 3.82 -3.15
N LEU A 109 -13.15 3.48 -4.06
CA LEU A 109 -12.89 3.51 -5.50
C LEU A 109 -12.55 4.92 -6.00
N LEU A 110 -13.21 5.96 -5.45
CA LEU A 110 -12.87 7.35 -5.74
C LEU A 110 -11.47 7.72 -5.24
N CYS A 111 -11.06 7.25 -4.06
CA CYS A 111 -9.68 7.41 -3.57
C CYS A 111 -8.68 6.77 -4.56
N TYR A 112 -8.95 5.56 -5.06
CA TYR A 112 -8.10 4.93 -6.08
C TYR A 112 -8.03 5.73 -7.37
N CYS A 113 -9.15 6.31 -7.81
CA CYS A 113 -9.18 7.20 -8.97
C CYS A 113 -8.26 8.41 -8.77
N ILE A 114 -8.43 9.15 -7.66
CA ILE A 114 -7.65 10.35 -7.35
C ILE A 114 -6.17 10.03 -7.16
N ASN A 115 -5.86 8.99 -6.38
CA ASN A 115 -4.48 8.58 -6.11
C ASN A 115 -3.76 8.09 -7.36
N THR A 116 -4.45 7.36 -8.25
CA THR A 116 -3.87 6.93 -9.54
C THR A 116 -3.63 8.13 -10.45
N PHE A 117 -4.53 9.12 -10.44
CA PHE A 117 -4.35 10.36 -11.19
C PHE A 117 -3.15 11.17 -10.68
N ILE A 118 -3.00 11.33 -9.36
CA ILE A 118 -1.84 12.01 -8.76
C ILE A 118 -0.55 11.24 -9.07
N VAL A 119 -0.55 9.91 -8.96
CA VAL A 119 0.59 9.05 -9.33
C VAL A 119 0.95 9.23 -10.80
N MET A 120 -0.02 9.36 -11.70
CA MET A 120 0.22 9.67 -13.11
C MET A 120 0.97 10.99 -13.27
N LEU A 121 0.55 12.04 -12.57
CA LEU A 121 1.21 13.35 -12.61
C LEU A 121 2.65 13.26 -12.08
N ILE A 122 2.86 12.63 -10.92
CA ILE A 122 4.18 12.41 -10.33
C ILE A 122 5.07 11.60 -11.28
N THR A 123 4.51 10.56 -11.90
CA THR A 123 5.21 9.67 -12.83
C THR A 123 5.69 10.40 -14.09
N THR A 124 5.21 11.61 -14.40
CA THR A 124 5.82 12.42 -15.48
C THR A 124 7.22 12.91 -15.14
N GLN A 125 7.54 13.10 -13.85
CA GLN A 125 8.81 13.67 -13.38
C GLN A 125 9.65 12.69 -12.55
N TRP A 126 9.03 11.75 -11.83
CA TRP A 126 9.74 10.83 -10.94
C TRP A 126 9.05 9.46 -10.85
N LYS A 127 9.82 8.37 -10.86
CA LYS A 127 9.31 6.99 -10.94
C LYS A 127 8.82 6.47 -9.58
N ILE A 128 7.73 7.05 -9.06
CA ILE A 128 7.06 6.57 -7.84
C ILE A 128 6.58 5.11 -8.01
N SER A 129 6.58 4.36 -6.91
CA SER A 129 6.19 2.95 -6.92
C SER A 129 4.67 2.80 -6.83
N VAL A 130 4.04 2.57 -7.99
CA VAL A 130 2.61 2.22 -8.11
C VAL A 130 2.26 0.97 -7.29
N HIS A 131 3.21 0.05 -7.10
CA HIS A 131 2.98 -1.18 -6.35
C HIS A 131 2.73 -0.90 -4.87
N THR A 132 3.61 -0.10 -4.26
CA THR A 132 3.46 0.25 -2.85
C THR A 132 2.30 1.20 -2.63
N THR A 133 2.03 2.14 -3.55
CA THR A 133 0.81 2.95 -3.51
C THR A 133 -0.45 2.10 -3.59
N GLY A 134 -0.51 1.13 -4.51
CA GLY A 134 -1.66 0.26 -4.71
C GLY A 134 -1.91 -0.70 -3.55
N LEU A 135 -0.86 -1.14 -2.84
CA LEU A 135 -0.99 -1.92 -1.59
C LEU A 135 -1.49 -1.07 -0.43
N SER A 136 -1.13 0.21 -0.37
CA SER A 136 -1.48 1.07 0.76
C SER A 136 -2.96 1.42 0.85
N GLY A 137 -3.65 1.59 -0.29
CA GLY A 137 -5.09 1.89 -0.31
C GLY A 137 -5.98 0.88 0.44
N PRO A 138 -5.97 -0.41 0.08
CA PRO A 138 -6.82 -1.41 0.70
C PRO A 138 -6.33 -1.77 2.12
N VAL A 139 -5.02 -1.70 2.40
CA VAL A 139 -4.52 -1.85 3.77
C VAL A 139 -4.99 -0.68 4.64
N CYS A 140 -4.96 0.56 4.15
CA CYS A 140 -5.50 1.72 4.86
C CYS A 140 -7.00 1.56 5.12
N ALA A 141 -7.76 1.13 4.11
CA ALA A 141 -9.18 0.83 4.27
C ALA A 141 -9.44 -0.22 5.36
N LEU A 142 -8.66 -1.30 5.40
CA LEU A 142 -8.73 -2.30 6.47
C LEU A 142 -8.37 -1.72 7.84
N ILE A 143 -7.38 -0.82 7.95
CA ILE A 143 -7.06 -0.14 9.21
C ILE A 143 -8.22 0.74 9.67
N ILE A 144 -8.88 1.45 8.75
CA ILE A 144 -10.05 2.28 9.10
C ILE A 144 -11.20 1.41 9.61
N LEU A 145 -11.47 0.26 8.99
CA LEU A 145 -12.59 -0.62 9.36
C LEU A 145 -12.29 -1.52 10.57
N LEU A 146 -11.06 -2.03 10.69
CA LEU A 146 -10.70 -3.12 11.60
C LEU A 146 -9.58 -2.76 12.59
N GLY A 147 -9.03 -1.53 12.51
CA GLY A 147 -7.99 -1.01 13.40
C GLY A 147 -6.76 -1.91 13.45
N PRO A 148 -6.38 -2.47 14.62
CA PRO A 148 -5.18 -3.28 14.75
C PRO A 148 -5.20 -4.54 13.90
N VAL A 149 -6.37 -5.16 13.69
CA VAL A 149 -6.49 -6.35 12.82
C VAL A 149 -6.20 -5.97 11.38
N GLY A 150 -6.70 -4.81 10.93
CA GLY A 150 -6.39 -4.27 9.60
C GLY A 150 -4.91 -3.90 9.44
N ALA A 151 -4.30 -3.37 10.50
CA ALA A 151 -2.90 -2.96 10.51
C ALA A 151 -1.91 -4.13 10.36
N ILE A 152 -2.30 -5.37 10.71
CA ILE A 152 -1.47 -6.56 10.48
C ILE A 152 -1.16 -6.74 8.99
N PHE A 153 -2.09 -6.41 8.09
CA PHE A 153 -1.84 -6.47 6.64
C PHE A 153 -0.77 -5.46 6.18
N GLY A 154 -0.48 -4.44 6.98
CA GLY A 154 0.64 -3.51 6.80
C GLY A 154 2.01 -4.18 6.82
N LEU A 155 2.15 -5.36 7.42
CA LEU A 155 3.43 -6.11 7.42
C LEU A 155 3.87 -6.57 6.02
N ILE A 156 2.95 -6.58 5.04
CA ILE A 156 3.27 -6.83 3.63
C ILE A 156 4.13 -5.70 3.04
N TYR A 157 4.02 -4.48 3.57
CA TYR A 157 4.69 -3.30 3.06
C TYR A 157 6.23 -3.41 3.02
N PRO A 158 6.95 -3.74 4.11
CA PRO A 158 8.40 -3.93 4.06
C PRO A 158 8.83 -5.09 3.15
N LEU A 159 8.04 -6.17 3.06
CA LEU A 159 8.28 -7.30 2.15
C LEU A 159 8.20 -6.87 0.68
N LEU A 160 7.19 -6.06 0.34
CA LEU A 160 7.02 -5.52 -0.99
C LEU A 160 8.18 -4.58 -1.35
N ILE A 161 8.58 -3.66 -0.46
CA ILE A 161 9.74 -2.78 -0.69
C ILE A 161 10.98 -3.61 -1.03
N TRP A 162 11.29 -4.60 -0.20
CA TRP A 162 12.44 -5.48 -0.42
C TRP A 162 12.40 -6.18 -1.76
N SER A 163 11.25 -6.74 -2.12
CA SER A 163 11.06 -7.41 -3.41
C SER A 163 11.33 -6.46 -4.59
N ARG A 164 10.73 -5.26 -4.57
CA ARG A 164 10.88 -4.28 -5.66
C ARG A 164 12.31 -3.77 -5.83
N VAL A 165 13.02 -3.57 -4.72
CA VAL A 165 14.42 -3.11 -4.74
C VAL A 165 15.36 -4.25 -5.15
N THR A 166 15.14 -5.48 -4.67
CA THR A 166 15.93 -6.66 -5.05
C THR A 166 15.82 -6.97 -6.54
N LEU A 167 14.61 -6.84 -7.09
CA LEU A 167 14.35 -6.99 -8.52
C LEU A 167 14.81 -5.78 -9.36
N LYS A 168 15.43 -4.77 -8.73
CA LYS A 168 15.90 -3.52 -9.35
C LYS A 168 14.82 -2.74 -10.10
N LYS A 169 13.59 -2.85 -9.65
CA LYS A 169 12.45 -2.19 -10.28
C LYS A 169 12.27 -0.76 -9.78
N HIS A 170 12.57 -0.54 -8.50
CA HIS A 170 12.50 0.75 -7.82
C HIS A 170 13.70 0.93 -6.89
N THR A 171 14.04 2.19 -6.61
CA THR A 171 14.91 2.53 -5.46
C THR A 171 14.11 2.49 -4.16
N MET A 172 14.81 2.47 -3.01
CA MET A 172 14.16 2.50 -1.70
C MET A 172 13.27 3.74 -1.55
N ALA A 173 13.79 4.93 -1.90
CA ALA A 173 13.02 6.16 -1.87
C ALA A 173 11.74 6.06 -2.73
N GLN A 174 11.83 5.52 -3.96
CA GLN A 174 10.66 5.35 -4.81
C GLN A 174 9.61 4.41 -4.21
N ALA A 175 10.04 3.31 -3.58
CA ALA A 175 9.15 2.33 -2.96
C ALA A 175 8.51 2.89 -1.69
N ILE A 176 9.31 3.50 -0.81
CA ILE A 176 8.86 4.07 0.47
C ILE A 176 7.90 5.22 0.20
N THR A 177 8.29 6.22 -0.60
CA THR A 177 7.44 7.37 -0.92
C THR A 177 6.12 6.93 -1.56
N GLY A 178 6.12 5.90 -2.41
CA GLY A 178 4.88 5.36 -2.98
C GLY A 178 3.88 4.86 -1.92
N GLY A 179 4.36 4.14 -0.91
CA GLY A 179 3.50 3.64 0.16
C GLY A 179 3.08 4.72 1.16
N VAL A 180 4.01 5.59 1.59
CA VAL A 180 3.68 6.72 2.47
C VAL A 180 2.63 7.62 1.81
N PHE A 181 2.82 7.95 0.53
CA PHE A 181 1.82 8.67 -0.26
C PHE A 181 0.47 7.95 -0.25
N GLY A 182 0.45 6.65 -0.60
CA GLY A 182 -0.80 5.89 -0.68
C GLY A 182 -1.54 5.79 0.66
N PHE A 183 -0.84 5.56 1.77
CA PHE A 183 -1.44 5.48 3.10
C PHE A 183 -2.02 6.81 3.53
N ILE A 184 -1.23 7.89 3.45
CA ILE A 184 -1.66 9.21 3.91
C ILE A 184 -2.81 9.75 3.05
N MET A 185 -2.70 9.64 1.73
CA MET A 185 -3.78 10.11 0.85
C MET A 185 -5.07 9.33 1.07
N THR A 186 -5.01 8.00 1.13
CA THR A 186 -6.23 7.20 1.34
C THR A 186 -6.88 7.52 2.68
N ALA A 187 -6.10 7.67 3.76
CA ALA A 187 -6.64 8.06 5.06
C ALA A 187 -7.29 9.44 4.97
N VAL A 188 -6.57 10.46 4.51
CA VAL A 188 -7.08 11.83 4.45
C VAL A 188 -8.33 11.92 3.57
N GLU A 189 -8.30 11.32 2.37
CA GLU A 189 -9.43 11.32 1.43
C GLU A 189 -10.66 10.63 2.03
N MET A 190 -10.50 9.44 2.63
CA MET A 190 -11.63 8.72 3.22
C MET A 190 -12.28 9.51 4.36
N PHE A 191 -11.51 10.00 5.32
CA PHE A 191 -12.07 10.79 6.42
C PHE A 191 -12.67 12.11 5.96
N LEU A 192 -12.07 12.74 4.94
CA LEU A 192 -12.62 13.94 4.32
C LEU A 192 -13.95 13.65 3.61
N PHE A 193 -14.07 12.54 2.88
CA PHE A 193 -15.32 12.15 2.25
C PHE A 193 -16.40 11.78 3.26
N ILE A 194 -16.06 11.04 4.31
CA ILE A 194 -16.96 10.70 5.41
C ILE A 194 -17.50 11.99 6.04
N PHE A 195 -16.64 12.97 6.29
CA PHE A 195 -17.04 14.25 6.86
C PHE A 195 -17.88 15.12 5.90
N ILE A 196 -17.41 15.34 4.67
CA ILE A 196 -18.06 16.24 3.70
C ILE A 196 -19.41 15.71 3.25
N PHE A 197 -19.50 14.40 2.99
CA PHE A 197 -20.72 13.77 2.47
C PHE A 197 -21.59 13.14 3.56
N ASN A 198 -21.18 13.27 4.84
CA ASN A 198 -21.86 12.68 5.98
C ASN A 198 -22.20 11.19 5.76
N LEU A 199 -21.19 10.43 5.33
CA LEU A 199 -21.36 9.03 4.94
C LEU A 199 -21.66 8.17 6.17
N ASP A 200 -22.66 7.31 6.07
CA ASP A 200 -22.97 6.31 7.09
C ASP A 200 -22.05 5.09 6.93
N VAL A 201 -20.85 5.19 7.51
CA VAL A 201 -19.80 4.18 7.40
C VAL A 201 -19.65 3.35 8.68
N GLY A 202 -20.74 3.03 9.37
CA GLY A 202 -20.70 2.15 10.54
C GLY A 202 -19.63 2.52 11.57
N ASN A 203 -19.07 1.51 12.26
CA ASN A 203 -17.98 1.73 13.20
C ASN A 203 -16.62 1.75 12.47
N ILE A 204 -16.00 2.92 12.41
CA ILE A 204 -14.62 3.10 11.96
C ILE A 204 -13.71 3.51 13.11
N TYR A 205 -12.42 3.21 12.99
CA TYR A 205 -11.42 3.71 13.92
C TYR A 205 -11.20 5.23 13.75
N PRO A 206 -10.95 5.99 14.83
CA PRO A 206 -10.71 7.43 14.74
C PRO A 206 -9.47 7.79 13.90
N PHE A 207 -9.52 8.94 13.22
CA PHE A 207 -8.45 9.39 12.31
C PHE A 207 -7.04 9.36 12.94
N PHE A 208 -6.88 9.89 14.15
CA PHE A 208 -5.57 9.92 14.82
C PHE A 208 -5.06 8.52 15.18
N HIS A 209 -5.97 7.58 15.45
CA HIS A 209 -5.61 6.19 15.74
C HIS A 209 -5.18 5.46 14.46
N VAL A 210 -5.90 5.67 13.35
CA VAL A 210 -5.52 5.21 12.00
C VAL A 210 -4.15 5.78 11.59
N LEU A 211 -3.91 7.07 11.83
CA LEU A 211 -2.62 7.71 11.56
C LEU A 211 -1.51 7.09 12.40
N GLY A 212 -1.78 6.75 13.66
CA GLY A 212 -0.86 6.01 14.52
C GLY A 212 -0.42 4.69 13.89
N PHE A 213 -1.36 3.87 13.41
CA PHE A 213 -1.04 2.62 12.71
C PHE A 213 -0.24 2.84 11.43
N ILE A 214 -0.61 3.84 10.62
CA ILE A 214 0.13 4.18 9.40
C ILE A 214 1.58 4.55 9.74
N LEU A 215 1.78 5.42 10.73
CA LEU A 215 3.11 5.82 11.19
C LEU A 215 3.89 4.60 11.68
N ALA A 216 3.28 3.72 12.47
CA ALA A 216 3.90 2.49 12.94
C ALA A 216 4.36 1.56 11.80
N ILE A 217 3.58 1.46 10.70
CA ILE A 217 3.89 0.65 9.52
C ILE A 217 5.03 1.26 8.69
N VAL A 218 5.11 2.59 8.59
CA VAL A 218 6.08 3.25 7.71
C VAL A 218 7.37 3.69 8.41
N PHE A 219 7.37 3.82 9.74
CA PHE A 219 8.48 4.41 10.51
C PHE A 219 9.81 3.69 10.23
N THR A 220 9.91 2.40 10.56
CA THR A 220 11.17 1.65 10.37
C THR A 220 11.57 1.65 8.90
N PRO A 221 10.72 1.31 7.91
CA PRO A 221 11.09 1.42 6.49
C PRO A 221 11.64 2.80 6.09
N VAL A 222 11.06 3.89 6.61
CA VAL A 222 11.51 5.27 6.35
C VAL A 222 12.87 5.54 6.97
N VAL A 223 13.07 5.26 8.26
CA VAL A 223 14.36 5.45 8.98
C VAL A 223 15.48 4.77 8.22
N LEU A 224 15.24 3.52 7.92
CA LEU A 224 16.19 2.60 7.32
C LEU A 224 16.48 3.13 5.89
N GLY A 225 15.50 3.73 5.22
CA GLY A 225 15.60 4.32 3.87
C GLY A 225 16.40 5.62 3.87
N ILE A 226 16.23 6.46 4.91
CA ILE A 226 17.02 7.66 5.16
C ILE A 226 18.48 7.27 5.36
N PHE A 227 18.76 6.30 6.24
CA PHE A 227 20.14 5.87 6.51
C PHE A 227 20.81 5.35 5.24
N THR A 228 20.08 4.60 4.43
CA THR A 228 20.54 4.14 3.11
C THR A 228 20.87 5.30 2.17
N TYR A 229 20.09 6.37 2.18
CA TYR A 229 20.30 7.55 1.35
C TYR A 229 21.55 8.34 1.79
N ILE A 230 21.72 8.55 3.10
CA ILE A 230 22.89 9.26 3.66
C ILE A 230 24.14 8.38 3.78
N ASN A 231 24.07 7.12 3.34
CA ASN A 231 25.13 6.12 3.45
C ASN A 231 25.63 5.94 4.90
N ASN A 232 24.75 6.10 5.89
CA ASN A 232 25.05 5.87 7.30
C ASN A 232 24.87 4.40 7.64
N ASN A 233 25.97 3.82 8.10
CA ASN A 233 26.18 2.41 8.31
C ASN A 233 26.40 2.09 9.79
N ASN A 234 26.04 3.00 10.70
CA ASN A 234 26.22 2.82 12.13
C ASN A 234 25.00 2.14 12.76
N SER A 235 25.17 0.88 13.14
CA SER A 235 24.12 0.07 13.74
C SER A 235 23.61 0.59 15.09
N LEU A 236 24.52 1.15 15.91
CA LEU A 236 24.17 1.73 17.19
C LEU A 236 23.24 2.94 17.03
N ILE A 237 23.48 3.80 16.03
CA ILE A 237 22.60 4.95 15.76
C ILE A 237 21.21 4.48 15.32
N PHE A 238 21.11 3.41 14.52
CA PHE A 238 19.81 2.87 14.13
C PHE A 238 19.05 2.28 15.30
N TYR A 239 19.68 1.42 16.11
CA TYR A 239 19.01 0.89 17.29
C TYR A 239 18.57 2.00 18.25
N LEU A 240 19.38 3.05 18.39
CA LEU A 240 18.99 4.24 19.16
C LEU A 240 17.78 4.95 18.56
N VAL A 241 17.71 5.12 17.24
CA VAL A 241 16.52 5.70 16.57
C VAL A 241 15.29 4.81 16.75
N GLU A 242 15.41 3.49 16.64
CA GLU A 242 14.28 2.57 16.84
C GLU A 242 13.82 2.53 18.32
N ILE A 243 14.73 2.67 19.28
CA ILE A 243 14.39 2.81 20.71
C ILE A 243 13.67 4.14 20.96
N ILE A 244 14.17 5.25 20.39
CA ILE A 244 13.49 6.55 20.48
C ILE A 244 12.10 6.47 19.85
N GLY A 245 11.98 5.82 18.68
CA GLY A 245 10.70 5.54 18.03
C GLY A 245 9.76 4.74 18.95
N LEU A 246 10.25 3.68 19.57
CA LEU A 246 9.48 2.87 20.52
C LEU A 246 8.99 3.70 21.71
N CYS A 247 9.87 4.50 22.32
CA CYS A 247 9.52 5.39 23.42
C CYS A 247 8.48 6.43 22.98
N PHE A 248 8.61 6.98 21.77
CA PHE A 248 7.62 7.91 21.21
C PHE A 248 6.25 7.25 21.07
N PHE A 249 6.16 6.09 20.41
CA PHE A 249 4.89 5.37 20.25
C PHE A 249 4.28 4.98 21.60
N LEU A 250 5.08 4.52 22.56
CA LEU A 250 4.61 4.21 23.92
C LEU A 250 4.05 5.44 24.65
N ALA A 251 4.63 6.63 24.41
CA ALA A 251 4.22 7.85 25.09
C ALA A 251 2.97 8.50 24.50
N VAL A 252 2.75 8.37 23.18
CA VAL A 252 1.73 9.16 22.45
C VAL A 252 0.65 8.34 21.76
N THR A 253 0.81 7.02 21.70
CA THR A 253 -0.16 6.13 21.04
C THR A 253 -0.60 4.99 21.96
N SER A 254 -1.67 4.30 21.57
CA SER A 254 -2.20 3.14 22.26
C SER A 254 -1.33 1.90 22.06
N ILE A 255 -1.47 0.93 22.98
CA ILE A 255 -0.63 -0.28 23.01
C ILE A 255 -0.71 -1.12 21.74
N ASP A 256 -1.86 -1.13 21.07
CA ASP A 256 -2.06 -1.82 19.80
C ASP A 256 -1.25 -1.20 18.65
N VAL A 257 -1.13 0.13 18.59
CA VAL A 257 -0.24 0.82 17.64
C VAL A 257 1.23 0.48 17.94
N VAL A 258 1.62 0.43 19.21
CA VAL A 258 2.97 0.04 19.64
C VAL A 258 3.27 -1.40 19.19
N ILE A 259 2.31 -2.32 19.33
CA ILE A 259 2.47 -3.70 18.87
C ILE A 259 2.71 -3.73 17.36
N ILE A 260 1.94 -2.99 16.57
CA ILE A 260 2.13 -2.92 15.11
C ILE A 260 3.51 -2.34 14.75
N TYR A 261 3.95 -1.31 15.48
CA TYR A 261 5.29 -0.75 15.31
C TYR A 261 6.38 -1.80 15.55
N VAL A 262 6.30 -2.52 16.68
CA VAL A 262 7.26 -3.58 17.02
C VAL A 262 7.26 -4.68 15.97
N LEU A 263 6.08 -5.17 15.55
CA LEU A 263 5.97 -6.21 14.52
C LEU A 263 6.56 -5.76 13.18
N THR A 264 6.28 -4.52 12.77
CA THR A 264 6.81 -3.94 11.52
C THR A 264 8.33 -3.75 11.60
N SER A 265 8.83 -3.31 12.75
CA SER A 265 10.26 -3.15 13.02
C SER A 265 10.99 -4.48 12.90
N ILE A 266 10.49 -5.52 13.59
CA ILE A 266 11.02 -6.88 13.54
C ILE A 266 10.99 -7.41 12.10
N ALA A 267 9.86 -7.28 11.40
CA ALA A 267 9.75 -7.72 10.02
C ALA A 267 10.79 -7.02 9.12
N SER A 268 10.95 -5.70 9.25
CA SER A 268 11.92 -4.91 8.48
C SER A 268 13.36 -5.34 8.75
N ILE A 269 13.70 -5.60 10.02
CA ILE A 269 15.04 -6.09 10.43
C ILE A 269 15.29 -7.50 9.87
N LEU A 270 14.33 -8.43 10.02
CA LEU A 270 14.47 -9.80 9.51
C LEU A 270 14.62 -9.84 7.98
N ILE A 271 13.85 -9.02 7.27
CA ILE A 271 13.96 -8.88 5.81
C ILE A 271 15.34 -8.34 5.43
N SER A 272 15.85 -7.37 6.19
CA SER A 272 17.18 -6.79 5.97
C SER A 272 18.28 -7.85 6.16
N TYR A 273 18.20 -8.64 7.23
CA TYR A 273 19.10 -9.77 7.48
C TYR A 273 19.06 -10.79 6.33
N TYR A 274 17.84 -11.17 5.90
CA TYR A 274 17.66 -12.12 4.80
C TYR A 274 18.20 -11.59 3.46
N ALA A 275 18.00 -10.30 3.17
CA ALA A 275 18.49 -9.67 1.95
C ALA A 275 20.01 -9.81 1.82
N GLY A 276 20.73 -9.75 2.94
CA GLY A 276 22.18 -9.91 3.05
C GLY A 276 22.93 -8.64 2.65
N LEU A 277 24.24 -8.62 2.93
CA LEU A 277 25.08 -7.42 2.91
C LEU A 277 24.85 -6.57 1.65
N LYS A 278 24.92 -7.12 0.44
CA LYS A 278 24.80 -6.36 -0.84
C LYS A 278 23.45 -5.65 -1.09
N PHE A 279 22.41 -5.88 -0.30
CA PHE A 279 21.17 -5.12 -0.40
C PHE A 279 21.37 -3.75 0.26
N ARG A 280 20.81 -2.68 -0.31
CA ARG A 280 20.92 -1.31 0.23
C ARG A 280 20.03 -1.15 1.48
N TRP A 281 20.53 -1.76 2.55
CA TRP A 281 20.36 -1.57 4.00
C TRP A 281 21.76 -1.73 4.66
N TYR A 282 22.85 -1.38 3.95
CA TYR A 282 24.04 -2.23 3.84
C TYR A 282 24.80 -2.57 5.15
N ASN A 283 24.78 -1.75 6.21
CA ASN A 283 25.58 -2.04 7.44
C ASN A 283 24.87 -1.62 8.73
N ILE A 284 23.57 -1.39 8.70
CA ILE A 284 22.88 -0.85 9.88
C ILE A 284 22.57 -1.94 10.92
N ILE A 285 22.55 -3.19 10.51
CA ILE A 285 22.20 -4.32 11.41
C ILE A 285 23.43 -5.21 11.69
N PHE A 286 24.59 -4.86 11.11
CA PHE A 286 25.87 -5.55 11.30
C PHE A 286 27.00 -4.55 11.46
#